data_AF-A0A3L8SVB4-F1
#
_entry.id   AF-A0A3L8SVB4-F1
#
_cell.length_a   1.000
_cell.length_b   1.000
_cell.length_c   1.000
_cell.angle_alpha   90.00
_cell.angle_beta   90.00
_cell.angle_gamma   90.00
#
_symmetry.space_group_name_H-M   'P 1'
#
loop_
_entity.id
_entity.type
_entity.pdbx_description
1 polymer ?
#
loop_
_entity_poly.entity_id
_entity_poly.type
_entity_poly.pdbx_seq_one_letter_code
_entity_poly.pdbx_strand_id
1 'polypeptide(L)' 'TRRSIEKLLEWENNRLYHKLCLHWRLSKRKCETNNMMEYVILIEFLPKTPIFRPD' A
#
# COMPACT_ATOMS: atom_id res chain seq x y z
N THR A 1 -14.47 8.66 7.09
CA THR A 1 -13.77 8.15 8.32
C THR A 1 -12.57 7.32 7.89
N ARG A 2 -11.64 6.96 8.80
CA ARG A 2 -10.45 6.13 8.47
C ARG A 2 -10.79 4.90 7.61
N ARG A 3 -11.85 4.18 7.99
CA ARG A 3 -12.35 3.00 7.27
C ARG A 3 -12.71 3.30 5.79
N SER A 4 -13.17 4.50 5.48
CA SER A 4 -13.47 4.93 4.11
C SER A 4 -12.19 5.02 3.26
N ILE A 5 -11.10 5.51 3.85
CA ILE A 5 -9.79 5.63 3.19
C ILE A 5 -9.19 4.24 2.98
N GLU A 6 -9.25 3.36 3.99
CA GLU A 6 -8.80 1.98 3.86
C GLU A 6 -9.55 1.23 2.75
N LYS A 7 -10.88 1.37 2.68
CA LYS A 7 -11.69 0.80 1.60
C LYS A 7 -11.34 1.36 0.23
N LEU A 8 -11.08 2.67 0.13
CA LEU A 8 -10.66 3.30 -1.13
C LEU A 8 -9.29 2.77 -1.59
N LEU A 9 -8.33 2.66 -0.67
CA LEU A 9 -7.01 2.10 -0.96
C LEU A 9 -7.10 0.66 -1.43
N GLU A 10 -7.92 -0.17 -0.79
CA GLU A 10 -8.16 -1.55 -1.21
C GLU A 10 -8.74 -1.62 -2.62
N TRP A 11 -9.70 -0.75 -2.94
CA TRP A 11 -10.27 -0.67 -4.28
C TRP A 11 -9.24 -0.24 -5.34
N GLU A 12 -8.46 0.82 -5.09
CA GLU A 12 -7.40 1.26 -6.02
C GLU A 12 -6.29 0.23 -6.19
N ASN A 13 -5.92 -0.45 -5.10
CA ASN A 13 -4.94 -1.54 -5.13
C ASN A 13 -5.36 -2.64 -6.09
N ASN A 14 -6.59 -3.14 -5.93
CA ASN A 14 -7.14 -4.19 -6.79
C ASN A 14 -7.33 -3.71 -8.24
N ARG A 15 -7.69 -2.42 -8.43
CA ARG A 15 -7.95 -1.84 -9.76
C ARG A 15 -6.68 -1.65 -10.59
N LEU A 16 -5.63 -1.09 -9.98
CA LEU A 16 -4.44 -0.61 -10.68
C LEU A 16 -3.13 -1.07 -10.02
N TYR A 17 -2.92 -0.78 -8.73
CA TYR A 17 -1.58 -0.91 -8.15
C TYR A 17 -1.08 -2.36 -8.11
N HIS A 18 -1.95 -3.34 -7.90
CA HIS A 18 -1.58 -4.75 -7.97
C HIS A 18 -1.10 -5.16 -9.37
N LYS A 19 -1.69 -4.60 -10.43
CA LYS A 19 -1.23 -4.83 -11.82
C LYS A 19 0.16 -4.25 -12.06
N LEU A 20 0.57 -3.27 -11.26
CA LEU A 20 1.90 -2.66 -11.26
C LEU A 20 2.86 -3.29 -10.23
N CYS A 21 2.46 -4.38 -9.57
CA CYS A 21 3.19 -4.98 -8.45
C CYS A 21 3.41 -4.02 -7.27
N LEU A 22 2.44 -3.16 -6.99
CA LEU A 22 2.44 -2.19 -5.90
C LEU A 22 1.25 -2.43 -4.97
N HIS A 23 1.42 -2.18 -3.68
CA HIS A 23 0.36 -2.21 -2.69
C HIS A 23 0.46 -0.98 -1.77
N TRP A 24 -0.56 -0.14 -1.79
CA TRP A 24 -0.62 1.09 -0.99
C TRP A 24 -1.42 0.84 0.28
N ARG A 25 -0.85 1.19 1.45
CA ARG A 25 -1.51 0.99 2.75
C ARG A 25 -1.45 2.24 3.60
N LEU A 26 -2.56 2.55 4.27
CA LEU A 26 -2.59 3.58 5.30
C LEU A 26 -1.90 3.06 6.57
N SER A 27 -0.89 3.78 7.05
CA SER A 27 -0.16 3.46 8.28
C SER A 27 -0.18 4.62 9.24
N LYS A 28 -0.35 4.33 10.53
CA LYS A 28 -0.31 5.33 11.59
C LYS A 28 1.07 5.27 12.24
N ARG A 29 1.84 6.34 12.16
CA ARG A 29 3.21 6.42 12.72
C ARG A 29 3.29 7.55 13.73
N LYS A 30 4.26 7.45 14.63
CA LYS A 30 4.61 8.54 15.54
C LYS A 30 5.59 9.45 14.79
N CYS A 31 5.31 10.75 14.75
CA CYS A 31 6.24 11.70 14.17
C CYS A 31 7.52 11.71 15.02
N GLU A 32 8.69 11.64 14.41
CA GLU A 32 9.95 11.60 15.16
C GLU A 32 10.28 12.96 15.78
N THR A 33 9.81 14.04 15.16
CA THR A 33 10.07 15.43 15.56
C THR A 33 9.04 15.98 16.57
N ASN A 34 7.90 15.33 16.72
CA ASN A 34 6.83 15.79 17.61
C ASN A 34 6.03 14.59 18.15
N ASN A 35 5.50 14.66 19.38
CA ASN A 35 4.79 13.55 20.02
C ASN A 35 3.40 13.24 19.40
N MET A 36 3.14 13.74 18.20
CA MET A 36 1.90 13.58 17.44
C MET A 36 1.91 12.27 16.63
N MET A 37 0.73 11.68 16.46
CA MET A 37 0.52 10.57 15.54
C MET A 37 0.10 11.09 14.17
N GLU A 38 0.79 10.64 13.13
CA GLU A 38 0.49 10.96 11.73
C GLU A 38 0.01 9.73 10.96
N TYR A 39 -0.73 9.97 9.88
CA TYR A 39 -1.11 8.93 8.93
C TYR A 39 -0.27 9.11 7.67
N VAL A 40 0.44 8.06 7.27
CA VAL A 40 1.27 8.03 6.07
C VAL A 40 0.79 6.92 5.14
N ILE A 41 0.99 7.11 3.84
CA ILE A 41 0.77 6.05 2.85
C ILE A 41 2.09 5.31 2.66
N LEU A 42 2.07 4.00 2.92
CA LEU A 42 3.18 3.10 2.62
C LEU A 42 2.95 2.46 1.26
N ILE A 43 4.02 2.38 0.48
CA ILE A 43 4.04 1.71 -0.82
C ILE A 43 4.88 0.45 -0.65
N GLU A 44 4.24 -0.70 -0.74
CA GLU A 44 4.88 -2.02 -0.69
C GLU A 44 4.96 -2.58 -2.11
N PHE A 45 6.05 -3.30 -2.40
CA PHE A 45 6.20 -4.00 -3.68
C PHE A 45 5.70 -5.43 -3.53
N LEU A 46 4.74 -5.82 -4.37
CA LEU A 46 4.29 -7.20 -4.42
C LEU A 46 5.33 -8.04 -5.16
N PRO A 47 5.54 -9.30 -4.72
CA PRO A 47 6.47 -10.19 -5.40
C PRO A 47 6.01 -10.37 -6.84
N LYS A 48 6.89 -10.06 -7.81
CA LYS A 48 6.65 -10.44 -9.20
C LYS A 48 6.61 -11.96 -9.23
N THR A 49 5.52 -12.54 -9.73
CA THR A 49 5.47 -13.97 -10.02
C THR A 49 6.65 -14.27 -10.93
N PRO A 50 7.61 -15.13 -10.54
CA PRO A 50 8.70 -15.49 -11.42
C PRO A 50 8.07 -16.15 -12.64
N ILE A 51 8.15 -15.48 -13.79
CA ILE A 51 7.81 -16.07 -15.07
C ILE A 51 8.94 -17.04 -15.37
N PHE A 52 8.85 -18.25 -14.80
CA PHE A 52 9.60 -19.39 -15.31
C PHE A 52 9.14 -19.55 -16.76
N ARG A 53 9.94 -19.05 -17.70
CA ARG A 53 9.86 -19.47 -19.09
C ARG A 53 10.37 -20.91 -19.10
N PRO A 54 9.57 -21.92 -19.48
CA PRO A 54 10.16 -23.16 -19.93
C PRO A 54 10.93 -22.87 -21.23
N ASP A 55 12.10 -23.50 -21.35
CA ASP A 55 13.09 -23.33 -22.43
C ASP A 55 12.50 -23.33 -23.85
#